data_AF-A0A1F2JKL8-F1
#
_entry.id   AF-A0A1F2JKL8-F1
#
_cell.length_a   1.000
_cell.length_b   1.000
_cell.length_c   1.000
_cell.angle_alpha   90.00
_cell.angle_beta   90.00
_cell.angle_gamma   90.00
#
_symmetry.space_group_name_H-M   'P 1'
#
loop_
_entity.id
_entity.type
_entity.pdbx_description
1 polymer ?
#
loop_
_entity_poly.entity_id
_entity_poly.type
_entity_poly.pdbx_seq_one_letter_code
_entity_poly.pdbx_strand_id
1 'polypeptide(L)'
;MLALIFMLFTMCSCRGNLDLGYNEKMAKLFHSCREKMDESYGKLLEGEYDVDKSDYSYHMKLNEARALSSYIKGLKCEASQLKYSKTAESFHIASVGYMTEIVDGYGILLIKYIDEQKKGTRKSLLREITDEKEKIEALAESCLGHQIAFMNQAGIKVDSQTGK
;
A
#
# COMPACT_ATOMS: atom_id res chain seq x y z
N MET A 1 11.58 -50.14 -2.43
CA MET A 1 10.30 -49.43 -2.19
C MET A 1 10.37 -48.33 -1.12
N LEU A 2 11.44 -48.22 -0.32
CA LEU A 2 11.64 -47.13 0.67
C LEU A 2 12.25 -45.84 0.09
N ALA A 3 12.91 -45.90 -1.06
CA ALA A 3 13.58 -44.74 -1.67
C ALA A 3 12.63 -43.70 -2.31
N LEU A 4 11.34 -44.03 -2.51
CA LEU A 4 10.37 -43.11 -3.11
C LEU A 4 9.67 -42.19 -2.09
N ILE A 5 9.69 -42.55 -0.81
CA ILE A 5 8.96 -41.81 0.24
C ILE A 5 9.76 -40.58 0.70
N PHE A 6 11.09 -40.62 0.62
CA PHE A 6 11.95 -39.49 1.01
C PHE A 6 12.02 -38.35 -0.03
N MET A 7 11.66 -38.57 -1.30
CA MET A 7 11.60 -37.49 -2.31
C MET A 7 10.31 -36.65 -2.21
N LEU A 8 9.26 -37.14 -1.53
CA LEU A 8 8.02 -36.40 -1.35
C LEU A 8 8.12 -35.35 -0.23
N PHE A 9 8.98 -35.55 0.77
CA PHE A 9 9.13 -34.61 1.88
C PHE A 9 10.04 -33.41 1.59
N THR A 10 10.94 -33.50 0.59
CA THR A 10 11.79 -32.37 0.19
C THR A 10 11.11 -31.42 -0.79
N MET A 11 10.09 -31.86 -1.53
CA MET A 11 9.35 -30.97 -2.45
C MET A 11 8.24 -30.15 -1.79
N CYS A 12 7.83 -30.49 -0.56
CA CYS A 12 6.84 -29.71 0.19
C CYS A 12 7.45 -28.57 1.03
N SER A 13 8.76 -28.59 1.35
CA SER A 13 9.34 -27.57 2.25
C SER A 13 9.83 -26.31 1.53
N CYS A 14 10.10 -26.35 0.22
CA CYS A 14 10.53 -25.16 -0.53
C CYS A 14 9.40 -24.18 -0.82
N ARG A 15 8.15 -24.66 -0.95
CA ARG A 15 6.98 -23.79 -1.20
C ARG A 15 6.63 -22.93 0.00
N GLY A 16 6.67 -23.50 1.22
CA GLY A 16 6.38 -22.75 2.46
C GLY A 16 7.34 -21.58 2.68
N ASN A 17 8.64 -21.76 2.39
CA ASN A 17 9.62 -20.67 2.53
C ASN A 17 9.45 -19.57 1.48
N LEU A 18 9.01 -19.91 0.26
CA LEU A 18 8.75 -18.93 -0.80
C LEU A 18 7.50 -18.10 -0.50
N ASP A 19 6.40 -18.74 -0.10
CA ASP A 19 5.14 -18.06 0.22
C ASP A 19 5.26 -17.22 1.49
N LEU A 20 5.99 -17.70 2.51
CA LEU A 20 6.30 -16.92 3.71
C LEU A 20 7.15 -15.69 3.38
N GLY A 21 8.27 -15.86 2.66
CA GLY A 21 9.13 -14.75 2.29
C GLY A 21 8.43 -13.73 1.37
N TYR A 22 7.56 -14.21 0.46
CA TYR A 22 6.69 -13.35 -0.32
C TYR A 22 5.74 -12.54 0.57
N ASN A 23 5.05 -13.20 1.52
CA ASN A 23 4.14 -12.55 2.45
C ASN A 23 4.84 -11.43 3.23
N GLU A 24 5.99 -11.73 3.85
CA GLU A 24 6.77 -10.77 4.63
C GLU A 24 7.15 -9.54 3.78
N LYS A 25 7.62 -9.79 2.56
CA LYS A 25 8.05 -8.72 1.66
C LYS A 25 6.87 -7.86 1.20
N MET A 26 5.78 -8.48 0.74
CA MET A 26 4.59 -7.75 0.29
C MET A 26 3.92 -6.99 1.44
N ALA A 27 3.79 -7.62 2.62
CA ALA A 27 3.23 -6.98 3.82
C ALA A 27 4.06 -5.76 4.23
N LYS A 28 5.40 -5.85 4.20
CA LYS A 28 6.28 -4.72 4.49
C LYS A 28 6.03 -3.56 3.53
N LEU A 29 5.96 -3.82 2.22
CA LEU A 29 5.68 -2.78 1.21
C LEU A 29 4.29 -2.16 1.42
N PHE A 30 3.29 -2.98 1.70
CA PHE A 30 1.94 -2.54 2.01
C PHE A 30 1.90 -1.63 3.24
N HIS A 31 2.52 -2.02 4.36
CA HIS A 31 2.56 -1.22 5.58
C HIS A 31 3.32 0.10 5.38
N SER A 32 4.47 0.08 4.70
CA SER A 32 5.23 1.31 4.39
C SER A 32 4.44 2.27 3.50
N CYS A 33 3.63 1.74 2.56
CA CYS A 33 2.74 2.54 1.74
C CYS A 33 1.62 3.18 2.58
N ARG A 34 0.98 2.38 3.44
CA ARG A 34 -0.10 2.83 4.32
C ARG A 34 0.36 3.93 5.27
N GLU A 35 1.45 3.70 5.99
CA GLU A 35 2.01 4.65 6.96
C GLU A 35 2.30 6.01 6.31
N LYS A 36 2.94 6.00 5.12
CA LYS A 36 3.29 7.24 4.43
C LYS A 36 2.06 8.00 3.90
N MET A 37 1.04 7.28 3.47
CA MET A 37 -0.22 7.86 3.03
C MET A 37 -1.00 8.46 4.22
N ASP A 38 -1.09 7.72 5.34
CA ASP A 38 -1.76 8.20 6.56
C ASP A 38 -1.03 9.43 7.15
N GLU A 39 0.31 9.46 7.16
CA GLU A 39 1.10 10.65 7.54
C GLU A 39 0.73 11.87 6.67
N SER A 40 0.69 11.68 5.34
CA SER A 40 0.33 12.77 4.43
C SER A 40 -1.11 13.24 4.63
N TYR A 41 -2.04 12.31 4.86
CA TYR A 41 -3.43 12.68 5.11
C TYR A 41 -3.58 13.43 6.45
N GLY A 42 -2.84 13.05 7.49
CA GLY A 42 -2.77 13.81 8.74
C GLY A 42 -2.35 15.26 8.52
N LYS A 43 -1.27 15.49 7.76
CA LYS A 43 -0.80 16.83 7.37
C LYS A 43 -1.85 17.65 6.63
N LEU A 44 -2.63 17.00 5.74
CA LEU A 44 -3.74 17.65 5.05
C LEU A 44 -4.82 18.11 6.02
N LEU A 45 -5.22 17.27 6.97
CA LEU A 45 -6.24 17.60 7.96
C LEU A 45 -5.79 18.70 8.94
N GLU A 46 -4.50 18.77 9.22
CA GLU A 46 -3.88 19.82 10.04
C GLU A 46 -3.72 21.15 9.28
N GLY A 47 -4.04 21.19 7.98
CA GLY A 47 -3.93 22.40 7.15
C GLY A 47 -2.51 22.72 6.70
N GLU A 48 -1.54 21.81 6.85
CA GLU A 48 -0.15 22.04 6.44
C GLU A 48 -0.01 22.29 4.92
N TYR A 49 -0.96 21.82 4.13
CA TYR A 49 -1.02 22.00 2.69
C TYR A 49 -1.83 23.22 2.26
N ASP A 50 -2.38 24.00 3.19
CA ASP A 50 -3.15 25.22 2.93
C ASP A 50 -2.25 26.44 2.69
N VAL A 51 -1.30 26.28 1.78
CA VAL A 51 -0.30 27.28 1.45
C VAL A 51 -0.72 28.15 0.27
N ASP A 52 -0.36 29.43 0.32
CA ASP A 52 -0.52 30.38 -0.78
C ASP A 52 0.72 30.33 -1.69
N LYS A 53 0.56 30.51 -3.01
CA LYS A 53 1.68 30.52 -3.97
C LYS A 53 2.77 31.56 -3.70
N SER A 54 2.42 32.64 -2.97
CA SER A 54 3.37 33.67 -2.54
C SER A 54 4.17 33.29 -1.30
N ASP A 55 3.77 32.24 -0.57
CA ASP A 55 4.47 31.73 0.60
C ASP A 55 5.73 30.95 0.18
N TYR A 56 6.84 31.17 0.88
CA TYR A 56 8.10 30.44 0.64
C TYR A 56 7.93 28.91 0.79
N SER A 57 6.99 28.48 1.63
CA SER A 57 6.67 27.08 1.89
C SER A 57 5.87 26.40 0.78
N TYR A 58 5.26 27.15 -0.16
CA TYR A 58 4.44 26.57 -1.24
C TYR A 58 5.20 25.53 -2.05
N HIS A 59 6.39 25.86 -2.53
CA HIS A 59 7.19 24.94 -3.33
C HIS A 59 7.67 23.74 -2.51
N MET A 60 7.94 23.93 -1.22
CA MET A 60 8.30 22.86 -0.31
C MET A 60 7.15 21.85 -0.18
N LYS A 61 5.94 22.32 0.11
CA LYS A 61 4.74 21.48 0.25
C LYS A 61 4.35 20.78 -1.05
N LEU A 62 4.45 21.46 -2.18
CA LEU A 62 4.23 20.84 -3.49
C LEU A 62 5.25 19.72 -3.78
N ASN A 63 6.51 19.92 -3.40
CA ASN A 63 7.55 18.91 -3.56
C ASN A 63 7.37 17.74 -2.58
N GLU A 64 6.92 17.99 -1.34
CA GLU A 64 6.54 16.93 -0.39
C GLU A 64 5.44 16.02 -0.98
N ALA A 65 4.38 16.60 -1.54
CA ALA A 65 3.30 15.82 -2.18
C ALA A 65 3.80 15.03 -3.39
N ARG A 66 4.68 15.60 -4.22
CA ARG A 66 5.31 14.88 -5.35
C ARG A 66 6.24 13.76 -4.88
N ALA A 67 6.96 13.98 -3.79
CA ALA A 67 7.86 13.00 -3.20
C ALA A 67 7.08 11.81 -2.64
N LEU A 68 5.91 12.04 -2.03
CA LEU A 68 4.99 10.97 -1.61
C LEU A 68 4.60 10.07 -2.80
N SER A 69 4.06 10.66 -3.87
CA SER A 69 3.66 9.89 -5.06
C SER A 69 4.82 9.12 -5.67
N SER A 70 6.01 9.73 -5.69
CA SER A 70 7.23 9.10 -6.21
C SER A 70 7.69 7.93 -5.34
N TYR A 71 7.67 8.10 -4.02
CA TYR A 71 8.01 7.05 -3.05
C TYR A 71 7.08 5.85 -3.18
N ILE A 72 5.76 6.09 -3.19
CA ILE A 72 4.76 5.01 -3.31
C ILE A 72 4.82 4.36 -4.69
N LYS A 73 5.08 5.12 -5.77
CA LYS A 73 5.35 4.54 -7.09
C LYS A 73 6.55 3.60 -7.07
N GLY A 74 7.60 3.93 -6.32
CA GLY A 74 8.75 3.04 -6.10
C GLY A 74 8.33 1.74 -5.42
N LEU A 75 7.58 1.82 -4.31
CA LEU A 75 7.05 0.64 -3.61
C LEU A 75 6.14 -0.21 -4.52
N LYS A 76 5.28 0.44 -5.32
CA LYS A 76 4.41 -0.21 -6.29
C LYS A 76 5.21 -0.98 -7.34
N CYS A 77 6.24 -0.36 -7.91
CA CYS A 77 7.10 -1.01 -8.88
C CYS A 77 7.79 -2.23 -8.29
N GLU A 78 8.32 -2.11 -7.06
CA GLU A 78 8.93 -3.24 -6.34
C GLU A 78 7.91 -4.35 -6.08
N ALA A 79 6.72 -4.01 -5.57
CA ALA A 79 5.63 -4.95 -5.31
C ALA A 79 5.21 -5.70 -6.58
N SER A 80 5.04 -4.98 -7.69
CA SER A 80 4.61 -5.54 -8.99
C SER A 80 5.63 -6.52 -9.59
N GLN A 81 6.89 -6.44 -9.18
CA GLN A 81 7.97 -7.29 -9.66
C GLN A 81 8.23 -8.50 -8.74
N LEU A 82 7.59 -8.56 -7.56
CA LEU A 82 7.72 -9.71 -6.68
C LEU A 82 7.18 -10.96 -7.36
N LYS A 83 7.98 -12.03 -7.34
CA LYS A 83 7.53 -13.34 -7.79
C LYS A 83 6.59 -13.94 -6.74
N TYR A 84 5.36 -14.24 -7.14
CA TYR A 84 4.33 -14.81 -6.27
C TYR A 84 3.87 -16.18 -6.77
N SER A 85 3.32 -16.99 -5.88
CA SER A 85 2.68 -18.27 -6.21
C SER A 85 1.24 -18.04 -6.68
N LYS A 86 0.64 -19.05 -7.33
CA LYS A 86 -0.78 -18.96 -7.74
C LYS A 86 -1.71 -18.72 -6.54
N THR A 87 -1.37 -19.24 -5.37
CA THR A 87 -2.11 -19.05 -4.11
C THR A 87 -2.09 -17.59 -3.65
N ALA A 88 -1.00 -16.87 -3.91
CA ALA A 88 -0.83 -15.47 -3.53
C ALA A 88 -1.41 -14.46 -4.53
N GLU A 89 -1.92 -14.90 -5.68
CA GLU A 89 -2.30 -14.03 -6.80
C GLU A 89 -3.34 -12.97 -6.42
N SER A 90 -4.41 -13.34 -5.72
CA SER A 90 -5.43 -12.37 -5.30
C SER A 90 -4.87 -11.32 -4.33
N PHE A 91 -4.02 -11.73 -3.38
CA PHE A 91 -3.35 -10.82 -2.46
C PHE A 91 -2.38 -9.88 -3.20
N HIS A 92 -1.65 -10.41 -4.19
CA HIS A 92 -0.77 -9.61 -5.03
C HIS A 92 -1.52 -8.53 -5.80
N ILE A 93 -2.55 -8.93 -6.55
CA ILE A 93 -3.37 -8.03 -7.36
C ILE A 93 -4.01 -6.95 -6.48
N ALA A 94 -4.59 -7.34 -5.35
CA ALA A 94 -5.21 -6.40 -4.42
C ALA A 94 -4.18 -5.38 -3.90
N SER A 95 -2.99 -5.84 -3.46
CA SER A 95 -1.94 -4.97 -2.91
C SER A 95 -1.39 -3.98 -3.94
N VAL A 96 -1.16 -4.44 -5.18
CA VAL A 96 -0.73 -3.56 -6.28
C VAL A 96 -1.84 -2.58 -6.67
N GLY A 97 -3.10 -3.02 -6.66
CA GLY A 97 -4.27 -2.16 -6.88
C GLY A 97 -4.37 -1.05 -5.84
N TYR A 98 -4.23 -1.39 -4.56
CA TYR A 98 -4.18 -0.44 -3.45
C TYR A 98 -3.07 0.62 -3.64
N MET A 99 -1.85 0.20 -3.95
CA MET A 99 -0.73 1.13 -4.19
C MET A 99 -0.96 1.97 -5.45
N THR A 100 -1.64 1.43 -6.46
CA THR A 100 -2.00 2.16 -7.69
C THR A 100 -2.95 3.30 -7.36
N GLU A 101 -3.99 3.04 -6.59
CA GLU A 101 -5.00 4.04 -6.22
C GLU A 101 -4.39 5.20 -5.42
N ILE A 102 -3.39 4.94 -4.59
CA ILE A 102 -2.70 6.02 -3.88
C ILE A 102 -1.90 6.91 -4.83
N VAL A 103 -1.21 6.34 -5.83
CA VAL A 103 -0.41 7.12 -6.78
C VAL A 103 -1.30 7.88 -7.76
N ASP A 104 -2.25 7.18 -8.36
CA ASP A 104 -3.01 7.65 -9.52
C ASP A 104 -4.32 8.35 -9.10
N GLY A 105 -4.80 8.12 -7.88
CA GLY A 105 -5.92 8.82 -7.26
C GLY A 105 -5.46 9.89 -6.26
N TYR A 106 -5.16 9.47 -5.02
CA TYR A 106 -4.86 10.40 -3.91
C TYR A 106 -3.71 11.37 -4.22
N GLY A 107 -2.58 10.88 -4.70
CA GLY A 107 -1.40 11.70 -4.96
C GLY A 107 -1.64 12.80 -5.99
N ILE A 108 -2.39 12.48 -7.06
CA ILE A 108 -2.78 13.47 -8.08
C ILE A 108 -3.70 14.53 -7.49
N LEU A 109 -4.70 14.12 -6.69
CA LEU A 109 -5.63 15.05 -6.06
C LEU A 109 -4.92 15.99 -5.06
N LEU A 110 -4.00 15.46 -4.26
CA LEU A 110 -3.23 16.26 -3.31
C LEU A 110 -2.38 17.34 -4.00
N ILE A 111 -1.69 16.98 -5.10
CA ILE A 111 -0.91 17.95 -5.88
C ILE A 111 -1.82 19.04 -6.45
N LYS A 112 -3.00 18.67 -6.97
CA LYS A 112 -4.00 19.64 -7.46
C LYS A 112 -4.50 20.55 -6.35
N TYR A 113 -4.75 20.01 -5.16
CA TYR A 113 -5.21 20.76 -3.99
C TYR A 113 -4.23 21.87 -3.59
N ILE A 114 -2.94 21.54 -3.50
CA ILE A 114 -1.87 22.49 -3.16
C ILE A 114 -1.74 23.57 -4.25
N ASP A 115 -1.85 23.18 -5.52
CA ASP A 115 -1.69 24.13 -6.64
C ASP A 115 -2.91 25.08 -6.81
N GLU A 116 -4.11 24.62 -6.45
CA GLU A 116 -5.34 25.41 -6.55
C GLU A 116 -5.38 26.53 -5.50
N GLN A 117 -5.69 27.77 -5.90
CA GLN A 117 -5.75 28.95 -5.02
C GLN A 117 -7.19 29.47 -4.83
N LYS A 118 -8.13 29.03 -5.67
CA LYS A 118 -9.54 29.37 -5.54
C LYS A 118 -10.18 28.57 -4.42
N LYS A 119 -10.52 29.25 -3.32
CA LYS A 119 -11.13 28.66 -2.10
C LYS A 119 -12.30 27.69 -2.38
N GLY A 120 -13.19 28.03 -3.30
CA GLY A 120 -14.33 27.19 -3.67
C GLY A 120 -13.91 25.86 -4.31
N THR A 121 -12.97 25.88 -5.25
CA THR A 121 -12.44 24.68 -5.89
C THR A 121 -11.61 23.85 -4.90
N ARG A 122 -10.78 24.51 -4.08
CA ARG A 122 -9.99 23.84 -3.05
C ARG A 122 -10.86 23.05 -2.07
N LYS A 123 -12.03 23.59 -1.68
CA LYS A 123 -13.02 22.88 -0.86
C LYS A 123 -13.59 21.63 -1.56
N SER A 124 -13.83 21.69 -2.88
CA SER A 124 -14.27 20.52 -3.66
C SER A 124 -13.18 19.46 -3.70
N LEU A 125 -11.94 19.87 -3.97
CA LEU A 125 -10.79 18.97 -4.00
C LEU A 125 -10.54 18.30 -2.65
N LEU A 126 -10.71 19.02 -1.53
CA LEU A 126 -10.61 18.40 -0.20
C LEU A 126 -11.62 17.27 -0.03
N ARG A 127 -12.86 17.48 -0.46
CA ARG A 127 -13.90 16.44 -0.43
C ARG A 127 -13.53 15.25 -1.31
N GLU A 128 -13.06 15.50 -2.53
CA GLU A 128 -12.61 14.43 -3.43
C GLU A 128 -11.44 13.63 -2.82
N ILE A 129 -10.50 14.30 -2.13
CA ILE A 129 -9.40 13.63 -1.41
C ILE A 129 -9.94 12.79 -0.26
N THR A 130 -10.91 13.28 0.51
CA THR A 130 -11.54 12.53 1.60
C THR A 130 -12.29 11.30 1.06
N ASP A 131 -13.09 11.45 0.01
CA ASP A 131 -13.80 10.34 -0.62
C ASP A 131 -12.80 9.29 -1.17
N GLU A 132 -11.69 9.73 -1.77
CA GLU A 132 -10.63 8.84 -2.24
C GLU A 132 -9.89 8.14 -1.07
N LYS A 133 -9.70 8.81 0.07
CA LYS A 133 -9.13 8.21 1.29
C LYS A 133 -10.01 7.07 1.79
N GLU A 134 -11.32 7.26 1.86
CA GLU A 134 -12.28 6.21 2.28
C GLU A 134 -12.22 5.00 1.34
N LYS A 135 -12.14 5.23 0.03
CA LYS A 135 -11.96 4.17 -0.96
C LYS A 135 -10.63 3.42 -0.75
N ILE A 136 -9.54 4.13 -0.50
CA ILE A 136 -8.23 3.54 -0.22
C ILE A 136 -8.24 2.73 1.08
N GLU A 137 -8.98 3.16 2.10
CA GLU A 137 -9.18 2.39 3.34
C GLU A 137 -9.94 1.09 3.08
N ALA A 138 -11.03 1.13 2.31
CA ALA A 138 -11.75 -0.07 1.90
C ALA A 138 -10.87 -1.05 1.10
N LEU A 139 -10.00 -0.53 0.23
CA LEU A 139 -9.01 -1.34 -0.49
C LEU A 139 -7.98 -1.95 0.47
N ALA A 140 -7.55 -1.22 1.50
CA ALA A 140 -6.63 -1.74 2.52
C ALA A 140 -7.26 -2.91 3.30
N GLU A 141 -8.52 -2.80 3.70
CA GLU A 141 -9.26 -3.89 4.34
C GLU A 141 -9.38 -5.11 3.44
N SER A 142 -9.71 -4.90 2.16
CA SER A 142 -9.75 -5.96 1.15
C SER A 142 -8.39 -6.65 0.99
N CYS A 143 -7.28 -5.90 0.95
CA CYS A 143 -5.93 -6.45 0.90
C CYS A 143 -5.64 -7.38 2.08
N LEU A 144 -6.00 -6.96 3.31
CA LEU A 144 -5.84 -7.77 4.51
C LEU A 144 -6.68 -9.06 4.45
N GLY A 145 -7.92 -8.97 3.96
CA GLY A 145 -8.77 -10.14 3.73
C GLY A 145 -8.13 -11.14 2.76
N HIS A 146 -7.57 -10.65 1.66
CA HIS A 146 -6.85 -11.49 0.69
C HIS A 146 -5.54 -12.06 1.26
N GLN A 147 -4.82 -11.30 2.09
CA GLN A 147 -3.61 -11.77 2.77
C GLN A 147 -3.92 -12.95 3.70
N ILE A 148 -4.95 -12.81 4.54
CA ILE A 148 -5.39 -13.87 5.46
C ILE A 148 -5.79 -15.13 4.67
N ALA A 149 -6.58 -14.97 3.59
CA ALA A 149 -6.98 -16.08 2.74
C ALA A 149 -5.76 -16.79 2.11
N PHE A 150 -4.80 -16.02 1.59
CA PHE A 150 -3.54 -16.55 1.06
C PHE A 150 -2.76 -17.33 2.13
N MET A 151 -2.54 -16.75 3.31
CA MET A 151 -1.80 -17.39 4.39
C MET A 151 -2.44 -18.72 4.81
N ASN A 152 -3.77 -18.75 4.93
CA ASN A 152 -4.52 -19.96 5.24
C ASN A 152 -4.35 -21.04 4.16
N GLN A 153 -4.45 -20.67 2.88
CA GLN A 153 -4.28 -21.62 1.76
C GLN A 153 -2.85 -22.12 1.62
N ALA A 154 -1.86 -21.27 1.94
CA ALA A 154 -0.44 -21.63 1.93
C ALA A 154 -0.01 -22.44 3.16
N GLY A 155 -0.90 -22.64 4.14
CA GLY A 155 -0.58 -23.33 5.40
C GLY A 155 0.36 -22.53 6.30
N ILE A 156 0.46 -21.21 6.10
CA ILE A 156 1.27 -20.30 6.91
C ILE A 156 0.49 -20.01 8.19
N LYS A 157 0.98 -20.53 9.31
CA LYS A 157 0.40 -20.22 10.62
C LYS A 157 0.75 -18.78 10.99
N VAL A 158 -0.26 -17.98 11.30
CA VAL A 158 -0.07 -16.74 12.05
C VAL A 158 0.22 -17.17 13.48
N ASP A 159 1.45 -17.03 13.97
CA ASP A 159 1.73 -17.26 15.38
C ASP A 159 0.94 -16.22 16.20
N SER A 160 -0.18 -16.66 16.76
CA SER A 160 -0.98 -15.89 17.71
C SER A 160 -0.31 -15.87 19.09
N GLN A 161 0.97 -15.45 19.15
CA GLN A 161 1.73 -15.30 20.39
C GLN A 161 2.58 -14.02 20.40
N THR A 162 1.90 -12.88 20.44
CA THR A 162 2.34 -11.73 21.24
C THR A 162 1.18 -11.36 22.15
N GLY A 163 1.01 -12.18 23.17
CA GLY A 163 0.03 -12.03 24.23
C GLY A 163 0.60 -12.63 25.50
N LYS A 164 1.72 -12.06 25.97
CA LYS A 164 2.18 -12.08 27.36
C LYS A 164 3.02 -10.84 27.60
#